data_AF-A0A2M7CEV1-F1
#
_entry.id   AF-A0A2M7CEV1-F1
#
_cell.length_a   1.000
_cell.length_b   1.000
_cell.length_c   1.000
_cell.angle_alpha   90.00
_cell.angle_beta   90.00
_cell.angle_gamma   90.00
#
_symmetry.space_group_name_H-M   'P 1'
#
loop_
_entity.id
_entity.type
_entity.pdbx_description
1 polymer ?
#
loop_
_entity_poly.entity_id
_entity_poly.type
_entity_poly.pdbx_seq_one_letter_code
_entity_poly.pdbx_strand_id
1 'polypeptide(L)' 'MNLFRSEEHIRNWARFDPATAEGIVSLLDLVKLFSGNYFHRRLDLDWVSRSREYAREMVTTLAELGKTGPFWKRPKP' A
#
# COMPACT_ATOMS: atom_id res chain seq x y z
N MET A 1 8.24 6.23 -2.37
CA MET A 1 8.38 4.87 -1.79
C MET A 1 9.82 4.45 -2.02
N ASN A 2 10.54 4.07 -0.97
CA ASN A 2 11.95 3.66 -1.04
C ASN A 2 12.03 2.15 -0.79
N LEU A 3 12.87 1.43 -1.53
CA LEU A 3 13.13 0.02 -1.30
C LEU A 3 14.40 -0.13 -0.45
N PHE A 4 14.34 -0.99 0.56
CA PHE A 4 15.45 -1.26 1.46
C PHE A 4 15.70 -2.77 1.56
N ARG A 5 16.94 -3.14 1.91
CA ARG A 5 17.34 -4.54 2.08
C ARG A 5 16.64 -5.21 3.27
N SER A 6 16.38 -4.48 4.35
CA SER A 6 15.65 -4.97 5.54
C SER A 6 15.07 -3.80 6.34
N GLU A 7 14.19 -4.09 7.30
CA GLU A 7 13.62 -3.09 8.21
C GLU A 7 14.68 -2.39 9.07
N GLU A 8 15.74 -3.10 9.45
CA GLU A 8 16.88 -2.51 10.15
C GLU A 8 17.53 -1.38 9.35
N HIS A 9 17.69 -1.58 8.03
CA HIS A 9 18.22 -0.53 7.15
C HIS A 9 17.29 0.67 7.04
N ILE A 10 15.97 0.47 7.18
CA ILE A 10 15.00 1.57 7.25
C ILE A 10 15.26 2.37 8.53
N ARG A 11 15.38 1.71 9.68
CA ARG A 11 15.58 2.38 10.99
C ARG A 11 16.92 3.09 11.11
N ASN A 12 17.96 2.57 10.42
CA ASN A 12 19.29 3.17 10.38
C ASN A 12 19.48 4.19 9.25
N TRP A 13 18.45 4.42 8.41
CA TRP A 13 18.53 5.41 7.36
C TRP A 13 18.54 6.82 7.95
N ALA A 14 19.46 7.68 7.50
CA ALA A 14 19.65 9.04 8.04
C ALA A 14 18.40 9.95 7.95
N ARG A 15 17.40 9.59 7.14
CA ARG A 15 16.14 10.32 7.01
C ARG A 15 14.94 9.53 7.56
N PHE A 16 15.19 8.52 8.38
CA PHE A 16 14.12 7.79 9.04
C PHE A 16 13.36 8.71 9.99
N ASP A 17 12.04 8.78 9.80
CA ASP A 17 11.13 9.46 10.71
C ASP A 17 10.33 8.39 11.49
N PRO A 18 10.49 8.30 12.83
CA PRO A 18 9.73 7.36 13.65
C PRO A 18 8.22 7.49 13.50
N ALA A 19 7.69 8.67 13.18
CA ALA A 19 6.25 8.87 12.94
C ALA A 19 5.75 8.11 11.69
N THR A 20 6.67 7.69 10.81
CA THR A 20 6.36 6.92 9.59
C THR A 20 6.55 5.42 9.74
N ALA A 21 6.84 4.92 10.96
CA ALA A 21 7.09 3.50 11.19
C ALA A 21 5.93 2.58 10.77
N GLU A 22 4.68 3.04 10.93
CA GLU A 22 3.48 2.31 10.45
C GLU A 22 3.43 2.16 8.92
N GLY A 23 4.18 3.00 8.19
CA GLY A 23 4.34 2.98 6.75
C GLY A 23 5.35 1.96 6.24
N ILE A 24 6.03 1.22 7.13
CA ILE A 24 6.87 0.09 6.73
C ILE A 24 5.95 -1.04 6.25
N VAL A 25 6.20 -1.50 5.02
CA VAL A 25 5.45 -2.58 4.38
C VAL A 25 6.46 -3.61 3.87
N SER A 26 6.20 -4.88 4.14
CA SER A 26 7.05 -5.96 3.63
C SER A 26 6.95 -6.04 2.09
N LEU A 27 8.00 -6.56 1.45
CA LEU A 27 7.96 -6.76 0.00
C LEU A 27 6.81 -7.69 -0.41
N LEU A 28 6.54 -8.73 0.37
CA LEU A 28 5.47 -9.68 0.10
C LEU A 28 4.08 -9.02 0.15
N ASP A 29 3.84 -8.17 1.14
CA ASP A 29 2.58 -7.43 1.26
C ASP A 29 2.40 -6.43 0.11
N LEU A 30 3.49 -5.78 -0.32
CA LEU A 30 3.48 -4.93 -1.51
C LEU A 30 3.12 -5.75 -2.76
N VAL A 31 3.76 -6.91 -2.97
CA VAL A 31 3.42 -7.77 -4.12
C VAL A 31 1.95 -8.18 -4.07
N LYS A 32 1.42 -8.58 -2.91
CA LYS A 32 -0.01 -8.93 -2.75
C LYS A 32 -0.90 -7.76 -3.16
N LEU A 33 -0.64 -6.57 -2.63
CA LEU A 33 -1.43 -5.36 -2.91
C LEU A 33 -1.39 -4.97 -4.39
N PHE A 34 -0.20 -4.92 -4.98
CA PHE A 34 0.00 -4.48 -6.37
C PHE A 34 -0.35 -5.54 -7.41
N SER A 35 -0.55 -6.80 -7.01
CA SER A 35 -1.08 -7.84 -7.89
C SER A 35 -2.61 -7.83 -7.98
N GLY A 36 -3.29 -7.01 -7.16
CA GLY A 36 -4.75 -6.88 -7.20
C GLY A 36 -5.26 -6.24 -8.50
N ASN A 37 -6.55 -6.45 -8.80
CA ASN A 37 -7.18 -6.02 -10.06
C ASN A 37 -7.03 -4.51 -10.33
N TYR A 38 -6.96 -3.67 -9.29
CA TYR A 38 -6.79 -2.23 -9.46
C TYR A 38 -5.53 -1.84 -10.24
N PHE A 39 -4.46 -2.63 -10.08
CA PHE A 39 -3.18 -2.43 -10.78
C PHE A 39 -3.05 -3.38 -11.97
N HIS A 40 -3.37 -4.67 -11.78
CA HIS A 40 -3.19 -5.69 -12.80
C HIS A 40 -4.01 -5.43 -14.07
N ARG A 41 -5.25 -4.95 -13.92
CA ARG A 41 -6.20 -4.70 -15.04
C ARG A 41 -6.18 -3.28 -15.56
N ARG A 42 -5.19 -2.46 -15.18
CA ARG A 42 -5.21 -1.01 -15.45
C ARG A 42 -5.27 -0.63 -16.93
N LEU A 43 -4.93 -1.56 -17.82
CA LEU A 43 -4.95 -1.37 -19.26
C LEU A 43 -6.19 -1.99 -19.94
N ASP A 44 -7.11 -2.59 -19.19
CA ASP A 44 -8.37 -3.11 -19.73
C ASP A 44 -9.23 -1.94 -20.24
N LEU A 45 -9.92 -2.13 -21.38
CA LEU A 45 -10.73 -1.09 -22.02
C LEU A 45 -11.84 -0.54 -21.11
N ASP A 46 -12.36 -1.37 -20.22
CA ASP A 46 -13.44 -1.04 -19.28
C ASP A 46 -12.90 -0.66 -17.88
N TRP A 47 -11.58 -0.51 -17.71
CA TRP A 47 -10.98 -0.29 -16.40
C TRP A 47 -11.57 0.92 -15.68
N VAL A 48 -11.83 2.03 -16.37
CA VAL A 48 -12.42 3.23 -15.77
C VAL A 48 -13.79 2.91 -15.17
N SER A 49 -14.63 2.19 -15.90
CA SER A 49 -15.97 1.78 -15.46
C SER A 49 -15.92 0.87 -14.23
N ARG A 50 -14.88 0.03 -14.12
CA ARG A 50 -14.71 -0.94 -13.01
C ARG A 50 -13.77 -0.47 -11.90
N SER A 51 -13.10 0.67 -12.07
CA SER A 51 -12.07 1.17 -11.15
C SER A 51 -12.54 1.29 -9.70
N ARG A 52 -13.82 1.59 -9.46
CA ARG A 52 -14.41 1.68 -8.12
C ARG A 52 -14.63 0.31 -7.46
N GLU A 53 -14.91 -0.73 -8.23
CA GLU A 53 -14.94 -2.12 -7.75
C GLU A 53 -13.53 -2.53 -7.32
N TYR A 54 -12.56 -2.36 -8.21
CA TYR A 54 -11.17 -2.69 -7.95
C TYR A 54 -10.55 -1.88 -6.79
N ALA A 55 -10.94 -0.61 -6.62
CA ALA A 55 -10.51 0.21 -5.50
C ALA A 55 -11.03 -0.32 -4.16
N ARG A 56 -12.25 -0.86 -4.13
CA ARG A 56 -12.81 -1.52 -2.93
C ARG A 56 -12.03 -2.79 -2.59
N GLU A 57 -11.71 -3.61 -3.58
CA GLU A 57 -10.86 -4.80 -3.40
C GLU A 57 -9.47 -4.44 -2.86
N MET A 58 -8.87 -3.36 -3.37
CA MET A 58 -7.59 -2.85 -2.87
C MET A 58 -7.68 -2.42 -1.39
N VAL A 59 -8.76 -1.73 -1.00
CA VAL A 59 -9.00 -1.34 0.40
C VAL A 59 -9.20 -2.58 1.28
N THR A 60 -9.94 -3.59 0.83
CA THR A 60 -10.07 -4.87 1.54
C THR A 60 -8.71 -5.54 1.74
N THR A 61 -7.87 -5.55 0.70
CA THR A 61 -6.51 -6.12 0.78
C THR A 61 -5.65 -5.38 1.81
N LEU A 62 -5.70 -4.05 1.84
CA LEU A 62 -5.02 -3.26 2.88
C LEU A 62 -5.54 -3.60 4.29
N ALA A 63 -6.85 -3.83 4.42
CA ALA A 63 -7.44 -4.21 5.69
C ALA A 63 -6.98 -5.58 6.19
N GLU A 64 -6.92 -6.58 5.30
CA GLU A 64 -6.36 -7.91 5.60
C GLU A 64 -4.89 -7.86 6.00
N LEU A 65 -4.12 -6.92 5.44
CA LEU A 65 -2.71 -6.69 5.77
C LEU A 65 -2.51 -5.87 7.06
N GLY A 66 -3.59 -5.55 7.79
CA GLY A 66 -3.54 -4.75 9.01
C GLY A 66 -3.21 -3.27 8.78
N LYS A 67 -3.22 -2.80 7.53
CA LYS A 67 -2.90 -1.41 7.15
C LYS A 67 -4.13 -0.51 7.28
N THR A 68 -4.74 -0.50 8.47
CA THR A 68 -6.00 0.19 8.80
C THR A 68 -5.84 1.30 9.85
N GLY A 69 -4.63 1.47 10.38
CA GLY A 69 -4.30 2.48 11.39
C GLY A 69 -4.51 3.92 10.92
N PRO A 70 -4.47 4.92 11.82
CA PRO A 70 -4.60 6.33 11.47
C PRO A 70 -3.63 6.77 10.37
N PHE A 71 -2.42 6.20 10.34
CA PHE A 71 -1.42 6.45 9.29
C PHE A 71 -1.94 6.15 7.87
N TRP A 72 -2.78 5.12 7.73
CA TRP A 72 -3.31 4.63 6.45
C TRP A 72 -4.64 5.27 6.04
N LYS A 73 -5.21 6.12 6.90
CA LYS A 73 -6.45 6.84 6.61
C LYS A 73 -6.13 8.17 5.96
N ARG A 74 -6.92 8.55 4.94
CA ARG A 74 -6.85 9.92 4.43
C ARG A 74 -7.24 10.90 5.53
N PRO A 75 -6.51 12.02 5.70
CA PRO A 75 -6.96 13.12 6.53
C PRO A 75 -8.38 13.54 6.11
N LYS A 76 -9.22 13.87 7.08
CA LYS A 76 -10.49 14.54 6.76
C LYS A 76 -10.16 15.91 6.14
N PRO A 77 -10.86 16.31 5.07
CA PRO A 77 -10.69 17.64 4.48
C PRO A 77 -11.08 18.74 5.47
#